data_AF-A0A536XPA5-F1
#
_entry.id   AF-A0A536XPA5-F1
#
_cell.length_a   1.000
_cell.length_b   1.000
_cell.length_c   1.000
_cell.angle_alpha   90.00
_cell.angle_beta   90.00
_cell.angle_gamma   90.00
#
_symmetry.space_group_name_H-M   'P 1'
#
loop_
_entity.id
_entity.type
_entity.pdbx_description
1 polymer ?
#
loop_
_entity_poly.entity_id
_entity_poly.type
_entity_poly.pdbx_seq_one_letter_code
_entity_poly.pdbx_strand_id
1 'polypeptide(L)' 'EMRRLFDPFHSTKDNERHLGLGLFVSHEIVRQHGGDLLVASQPGVGSTVTVVLPMERLPSVSEELV' A
#
# COMPACT_ATOMS: atom_id res chain seq x y z
N GLU A 1 -12.40 -7.84 -5.28
CA GLU A 1 -12.14 -8.11 -3.85
C GLU A 1 -11.20 -7.05 -3.29
N MET A 2 -11.72 -6.06 -2.54
CA MET A 2 -10.88 -4.94 -2.08
C MET A 2 -9.80 -5.38 -1.07
N ARG A 3 -10.04 -6.48 -0.37
CA ARG A 3 -9.16 -7.04 0.67
C ARG A 3 -7.81 -7.54 0.15
N ARG A 4 -7.72 -7.86 -1.15
CA ARG A 4 -6.54 -8.47 -1.78
C ARG A 4 -5.68 -7.47 -2.54
N LEU A 5 -6.03 -6.19 -2.54
CA LEU A 5 -5.27 -5.15 -3.27
C LEU A 5 -3.80 -5.09 -2.85
N PHE A 6 -3.53 -5.39 -1.58
CA PHE A 6 -2.19 -5.35 -0.99
C PHE A 6 -1.55 -6.74 -0.92
N ASP A 7 -2.18 -7.78 -1.46
CA ASP A 7 -1.55 -9.09 -1.51
C ASP A 7 -0.43 -9.05 -2.56
N PRO A 8 0.80 -9.47 -2.21
CA PRO A 8 1.86 -9.58 -3.19
C PRO A 8 1.43 -10.55 -4.30
N PHE A 9 1.80 -10.24 -5.54
CA PHE A 9 1.47 -11.00 -6.74
C PHE A 9 0.00 -10.97 -7.17
N HIS A 10 -0.88 -10.25 -6.47
CA HIS A 10 -2.26 -10.10 -6.91
C HIS A 10 -2.35 -9.09 -8.07
N SER A 11 -2.89 -9.55 -9.20
CA SER A 11 -3.13 -8.73 -10.39
C SER A 11 -4.37 -9.23 -11.11
N THR A 12 -5.18 -8.30 -11.62
CA THR A 12 -6.28 -8.62 -12.55
C THR A 12 -5.84 -8.51 -14.01
N LYS A 13 -4.58 -8.15 -14.26
CA LYS A 13 -3.98 -8.08 -15.60
C LYS A 13 -3.29 -9.40 -15.90
N ASP A 14 -3.75 -10.07 -16.95
CA ASP A 14 -3.27 -11.38 -17.38
C ASP A 14 -2.04 -11.25 -18.29
N ASN A 15 -0.93 -10.79 -17.71
CA ASN A 15 0.33 -10.62 -18.44
C ASN A 15 1.52 -10.83 -17.49
N GLU A 16 2.46 -11.67 -17.89
CA GLU A 16 3.69 -12.01 -17.15
C GLU A 16 4.56 -10.79 -16.82
N ARG A 17 4.37 -9.67 -17.53
CA ARG A 17 5.06 -8.38 -17.23
C ARG A 17 4.45 -7.62 -16.06
N HIS A 18 3.26 -7.99 -15.59
CA HIS A 18 2.56 -7.34 -14.49
C HIS A 18 2.51 -8.26 -13.27
N LEU A 19 3.60 -8.27 -12.51
CA LEU A 19 3.76 -9.11 -11.32
C LEU A 19 2.80 -8.75 -10.16
N GLY A 20 1.91 -7.77 -10.28
CA GLY A 20 1.00 -7.41 -9.17
C GLY A 20 1.69 -6.83 -7.93
N LEU A 21 2.91 -6.29 -8.07
CA LEU A 21 3.72 -5.83 -6.93
C LEU A 21 3.58 -4.34 -6.61
N GLY A 22 3.14 -3.51 -7.55
CA GLY A 22 3.24 -2.06 -7.43
C GLY A 22 2.52 -1.49 -6.19
N LEU A 23 1.30 -1.97 -5.92
CA LEU A 23 0.52 -1.49 -4.78
C LEU A 23 1.00 -2.07 -3.45
N PHE A 24 1.42 -3.34 -3.43
CA PHE A 24 2.08 -3.95 -2.28
C PHE A 24 3.33 -3.17 -1.87
N VAL A 25 4.23 -2.91 -2.82
CA VAL A 25 5.48 -2.16 -2.57
C VAL A 25 5.17 -0.74 -2.09
N SER A 26 4.18 -0.09 -2.68
CA SER A 26 3.76 1.25 -2.24
C SER A 26 3.23 1.25 -0.81
N HIS A 27 2.46 0.22 -0.42
CA HIS A 27 1.94 0.08 0.95
C HIS A 27 3.08 -0.11 1.96
N GLU A 28 4.04 -0.99 1.65
CA GLU A 28 5.21 -1.23 2.49
C GLU A 28 6.06 0.03 2.67
N ILE A 29 6.34 0.75 1.57
CA ILE A 29 7.08 2.02 1.63
C ILE A 29 6.35 3.00 2.56
N VAL A 30 5.05 3.21 2.37
CA VAL A 30 4.29 4.16 3.18
C VAL A 30 4.25 3.75 4.65
N ARG A 31 4.13 2.45 4.95
CA ARG A 31 4.19 1.92 6.32
C ARG A 31 5.55 2.09 6.99
N GLN A 32 6.64 1.90 6.26
CA GLN A 32 7.99 2.16 6.77
C GLN A 32 8.19 3.65 7.14
N HIS A 33 7.39 4.55 6.56
CA HIS A 33 7.35 5.97 6.92
C HIS A 33 6.33 6.29 8.02
N GLY A 34 5.73 5.28 8.65
CA GLY A 34 4.70 5.45 9.69
C GLY A 34 3.35 5.92 9.15
N GLY A 35 3.13 5.83 7.84
CA GLY A 35 1.89 6.19 7.18
C GLY A 35 0.99 5.01 6.84
N ASP A 36 -0.08 5.28 6.08
CA ASP A 36 -0.94 4.26 5.50
C ASP A 36 -1.54 4.69 4.14
N LEU A 37 -2.14 3.73 3.43
CA LEU A 37 -2.86 3.96 2.18
C LEU A 37 -4.37 3.79 2.38
N LEU A 38 -5.14 4.78 1.92
CA LEU A 38 -6.61 4.70 1.84
C LEU A 38 -7.03 4.47 0.39
N VAL A 39 -7.99 3.59 0.16
CA VAL A 39 -8.48 3.26 -1.18
C VAL A 39 -9.98 3.51 -1.28
N ALA A 40 -10.36 4.38 -2.21
CA ALA A 40 -11.74 4.61 -2.62
C ALA A 40 -11.90 4.21 -4.09
N SER A 41 -12.81 3.29 -4.38
CA SER A 41 -13.04 2.81 -5.75
C SER A 41 -14.52 2.59 -6.00
N GLN A 42 -14.99 3.05 -7.16
CA GLN A 42 -16.35 2.81 -7.62
C GLN A 42 -16.31 2.29 -9.06
N PRO A 43 -16.90 1.10 -9.33
CA PRO A 43 -16.98 0.54 -10.68
C PRO A 43 -17.60 1.52 -11.68
N GLY A 44 -16.98 1.66 -12.85
CA GLY A 44 -17.45 2.57 -13.91
C GLY A 44 -17.18 4.06 -13.67
N VAL A 45 -16.64 4.45 -12.50
CA VAL A 45 -16.31 5.85 -12.17
C VAL A 45 -14.79 6.03 -12.08
N GLY A 46 -14.11 5.18 -11.30
CA GLY A 46 -12.66 5.27 -11.13
C GLY A 46 -12.18 4.75 -9.78
N SER A 47 -10.89 4.95 -9.51
CA SER A 47 -10.25 4.61 -8.24
C SER A 47 -9.30 5.71 -7.80
N THR A 48 -9.25 5.96 -6.51
CA THR A 48 -8.36 6.91 -5.85
C THR A 48 -7.64 6.20 -4.72
N VAL A 49 -6.31 6.33 -4.72
CA VAL A 49 -5.45 5.89 -3.62
C VAL A 49 -4.87 7.14 -2.96
N THR A 50 -5.12 7.29 -1.66
CA THR A 50 -4.65 8.44 -0.87
C THR A 50 -3.51 7.97 0.04
N VAL A 51 -2.38 8.65 -0.04
CA VAL A 51 -1.23 8.46 0.84
C VAL A 51 -1.40 9.34 2.07
N VAL A 52 -1.37 8.75 3.27
CA VAL A 52 -1.42 9.47 4.54
C VAL A 52 -0.09 9.29 5.24
N LEU A 53 0.58 10.40 5.57
CA LEU A 53 1.86 10.40 6.27
C LEU A 53 1.75 11.27 7.53
N PRO A 54 2.46 10.92 8.61
CA PRO A 54 2.57 11.77 9.78
C PRO A 54 3.36 13.04 9.41
N MET A 55 2.94 14.20 9.95
CA MET A 55 3.64 15.47 9.69
C MET A 55 5.02 15.53 10.35
N GLU A 56 5.21 14.77 11.42
CA GLU A 56 6.48 14.62 12.10
C GLU A 56 6.97 13.19 11.92
N ARG A 57 8.28 13.02 11.78
CA ARG A 57 8.88 11.70 11.77
C ARG A 57 8.65 11.09 13.16
N LEU A 58 7.83 10.04 13.22
CA LEU A 58 7.73 9.23 14.44
C LEU A 58 9.16 8.82 14.84
N PRO A 59 9.56 8.97 16.11
CA PRO A 59 10.87 8.53 16.54
C PRO A 59 11.01 7.06 16.14
N SER A 60 12.09 6.75 15.42
CA SER A 60 12.39 5.36 15.06
C SER A 60 12.43 4.55 16.35
N VAL A 61 11.52 3.60 16.50
CA VAL A 61 11.57 2.64 17.60
C VAL A 61 12.86 1.86 17.41
N SER A 62 13.87 2.15 18.22
CA SER A 62 15.02 1.28 18.36
C SER A 62 14.48 -0.05 18.87
N GLU A 63 14.64 -1.14 18.12
CA GLU A 63 14.45 -2.49 18.66
C GLU A 63 15.51 -2.72 19.76
N GLU A 64 15.15 -2.43 21.00
CA GLU A 64 15.77 -3.03 22.18
C GLU A 64 14.83 -2.87 23.39
N LEU A 65 14.15 -3.98 23.73
CA LEU A 65 13.45 -4.34 24.97
C LEU A 65 12.55 -5.53 24.55
N VAL A 66 12.90 -6.81 24.70
CA VAL A 66 13.59 -7.54 25.78
C VAL A 66 14.10 -8.87 25.21
#